data_AF-A0A351JS52-F1
#
_entry.id   AF-A0A351JS52-F1
#
_cell.length_a   1.000
_cell.length_b   1.000
_cell.length_c   1.000
_cell.angle_alpha   90.00
_cell.angle_beta   90.00
_cell.angle_gamma   90.00
#
_symmetry.space_group_name_H-M   'P 1'
#
loop_
_entity.id
_entity.type
_entity.pdbx_description
1 polymer ?
#
loop_
_entity_poly.entity_id
_entity_poly.type
_entity_poly.pdbx_seq_one_letter_code
_entity_poly.pdbx_strand_id
1 'polypeptide(L)'
;MTHNNDDIKIPSDLPEEYSQNTRKSGKIRRIVVDRQGCIGARSCVVVAEKVFQMDDKNLAYVLDDVESTDEETIHLAAEACPVLAIHLYDKDGNKIFPKESI
;
A
#
# COMPACT_ATOMS: atom_id res chain seq x y z
N MET A 1 -11.02 -12.92 11.53
CA MET A 1 -9.82 -13.74 11.83
C MET A 1 -8.70 -12.76 12.12
N THR A 2 -8.15 -12.77 13.33
CA THR A 2 -7.06 -11.87 13.74
C THR A 2 -5.76 -12.34 13.08
N HIS A 3 -5.33 -11.64 12.04
CA HIS A 3 -4.00 -11.84 11.47
C HIS A 3 -2.99 -11.07 12.32
N ASN A 4 -2.48 -11.73 13.37
CA ASN A 4 -1.31 -11.26 14.13
C ASN A 4 -0.07 -11.40 13.25
N ASN A 5 0.44 -10.27 12.74
CA ASN A 5 1.81 -10.14 12.26
C ASN A 5 2.59 -9.38 13.34
N ASP A 6 2.94 -10.06 14.42
CA ASP A 6 3.53 -9.50 15.65
C ASP A 6 4.91 -8.83 15.44
N ASP A 7 5.49 -8.90 14.23
CA ASP A 7 6.80 -8.32 13.89
C ASP A 7 6.75 -7.05 13.02
N ILE A 8 5.56 -6.60 12.57
CA ILE A 8 5.46 -5.42 11.69
C ILE A 8 5.22 -4.18 12.56
N LYS A 9 6.20 -3.25 12.56
CA LYS A 9 6.03 -1.96 13.22
C LYS A 9 4.99 -1.13 12.46
N ILE A 10 3.79 -1.04 13.04
CA ILE A 10 2.73 -0.14 12.58
C ILE A 10 2.83 1.14 13.43
N PRO A 11 2.94 2.34 12.83
CA PRO A 11 2.83 3.58 13.58
C PRO A 11 1.47 3.61 14.29
N SER A 12 1.47 3.84 15.61
CA SER A 12 0.26 3.79 16.44
C SER A 12 -0.77 4.88 16.09
N ASP A 13 -0.34 5.93 15.41
CA ASP A 13 -1.10 7.17 15.21
C ASP A 13 -1.44 7.41 13.72
N LEU A 14 -1.64 6.34 12.94
CA LEU A 14 -2.12 6.50 11.55
C LEU A 14 -3.61 6.94 11.57
N PRO A 15 -3.97 8.05 10.91
CA PRO A 15 -5.37 8.44 10.71
C PRO A 15 -6.22 7.29 10.17
N GLU A 16 -7.51 7.22 10.54
CA GLU A 16 -8.49 6.26 9.99
C GLU A 16 -8.56 6.30 8.45
N GLU A 17 -8.05 7.36 7.85
CA GLU A 17 -8.05 7.63 6.42
C GLU A 17 -6.93 6.91 5.65
N TYR A 18 -6.13 6.06 6.30
CA TYR A 18 -5.16 5.20 5.62
C TYR A 18 -5.75 3.80 5.39
N SER A 19 -5.77 3.34 4.15
CA SER A 19 -6.02 1.91 3.85
C SER A 19 -4.69 1.19 3.78
N GLN A 20 -4.55 0.07 4.47
CA GLN A 20 -3.30 -0.68 4.47
C GLN A 20 -3.53 -2.18 4.58
N ASN A 21 -2.58 -2.94 4.07
CA ASN A 21 -2.45 -4.35 4.38
C ASN A 21 -0.97 -4.76 4.50
N THR A 22 -0.74 -5.93 5.08
CA THR A 22 0.60 -6.44 5.35
C THR A 22 0.87 -7.73 4.60
N ARG A 23 2.13 -7.87 4.17
CA ARG A 23 2.64 -9.09 3.56
C ARG A 23 3.44 -9.90 4.57
N LYS A 24 3.38 -11.22 4.45
CA LYS A 24 4.10 -12.21 5.25
C LYS A 24 5.52 -12.41 4.76
N SER A 25 5.77 -12.18 3.47
CA SER A 25 7.06 -12.42 2.82
C SER A 25 7.50 -11.25 1.94
N GLY A 26 8.75 -11.29 1.47
CA GLY A 26 9.32 -10.27 0.59
C GLY A 26 9.91 -9.05 1.33
N LYS A 27 10.48 -8.14 0.54
CA LYS A 27 11.01 -6.87 1.02
C LYS A 27 9.90 -5.89 1.39
N ILE A 28 8.83 -5.82 0.61
CA ILE A 28 7.63 -5.02 0.89
C ILE A 28 6.77 -5.80 1.89
N ARG A 29 6.68 -5.28 3.12
CA ARG A 29 5.93 -5.90 4.22
C ARG A 29 4.67 -5.15 4.57
N ARG A 30 4.57 -3.87 4.24
CA ARG A 30 3.37 -3.07 4.44
C ARG A 30 3.11 -2.20 3.21
N ILE A 31 1.88 -2.28 2.73
CA ILE A 31 1.36 -1.48 1.62
C ILE A 31 0.33 -0.54 2.20
N VAL A 32 0.45 0.74 1.89
CA VAL A 32 -0.42 1.79 2.43
C VAL A 32 -0.89 2.67 1.28
N VAL A 33 -2.17 2.99 1.26
CA VAL A 33 -2.77 4.07 0.48
C VAL A 33 -3.09 5.22 1.43
N ASP A 34 -2.46 6.36 1.20
CA ASP A 34 -2.85 7.64 1.75
C ASP A 34 -4.13 8.12 1.04
N ARG A 35 -5.28 7.96 1.70
CA ARG A 35 -6.56 8.29 1.06
C ARG A 35 -6.86 9.80 1.08
N GLN A 36 -6.11 10.60 1.84
CA GLN A 36 -6.16 12.07 1.72
C GLN A 36 -5.44 12.55 0.47
N GLY A 37 -4.27 11.96 0.18
CA GLY A 37 -3.50 12.26 -1.03
C GLY A 37 -4.09 11.62 -2.30
N CYS A 38 -4.92 10.59 -2.17
CA CYS A 38 -5.49 9.87 -3.31
C CYS A 38 -6.49 10.73 -4.10
N ILE A 39 -6.18 11.00 -5.37
CA ILE A 39 -7.05 11.78 -6.27
C ILE A 39 -7.96 10.92 -7.17
N GLY A 40 -8.04 9.61 -6.93
CA GLY A 40 -8.90 8.71 -7.72
C GLY A 40 -8.46 8.47 -9.17
N ALA A 41 -7.14 8.50 -9.45
CA ALA A 41 -6.58 8.31 -10.80
C ALA A 41 -6.64 6.85 -11.32
N ARG A 42 -6.86 5.87 -10.44
CA ARG A 42 -7.02 4.42 -10.74
C ARG A 42 -5.83 3.72 -11.40
N SER A 43 -4.71 4.39 -11.63
CA SER A 43 -3.50 3.76 -12.20
C SER A 43 -3.04 2.53 -11.41
N CYS A 44 -3.13 2.56 -10.08
CA CYS A 44 -2.75 1.42 -9.24
C CYS A 44 -3.64 0.19 -9.46
N VAL A 45 -4.93 0.37 -9.74
CA VAL A 45 -5.86 -0.72 -10.06
C VAL A 45 -5.52 -1.31 -11.44
N VAL A 46 -5.18 -0.47 -12.42
CA VAL A 46 -4.77 -0.94 -13.75
C VAL A 46 -3.53 -1.83 -13.69
N VAL A 47 -2.56 -1.48 -12.84
CA VAL A 47 -1.31 -2.22 -12.70
C VAL A 47 -1.46 -3.46 -11.81
N ALA A 48 -2.19 -3.35 -10.69
CA ALA A 48 -2.26 -4.39 -9.67
C ALA A 48 -3.67 -4.52 -9.07
N GLU A 49 -4.66 -4.90 -9.90
CA GLU A 49 -6.08 -5.01 -9.53
C GLU A 49 -6.37 -5.97 -8.37
N LYS A 50 -5.49 -6.95 -8.14
CA LYS A 50 -5.59 -7.91 -7.02
C LYS A 50 -5.13 -7.33 -5.68
N VAL A 51 -4.44 -6.19 -5.72
CA VAL A 51 -3.91 -5.49 -4.54
C VAL A 51 -4.72 -4.23 -4.27
N PHE A 52 -5.11 -3.50 -5.31
CA PHE A 52 -5.81 -2.22 -5.19
C PHE A 52 -7.17 -2.26 -5.87
N GLN A 53 -8.17 -1.69 -5.20
CA GLN A 53 -9.49 -1.44 -5.76
C GLN A 53 -9.96 -0.03 -5.40
N MET A 54 -11.03 0.43 -6.06
CA MET A 54 -11.66 1.71 -5.75
C MET A 54 -12.92 1.48 -4.92
N ASP A 55 -13.14 2.30 -3.90
CA ASP A 55 -14.39 2.29 -3.15
C ASP A 55 -15.44 3.24 -3.74
N ASP A 56 -16.59 3.33 -3.08
CA ASP A 56 -17.73 4.17 -3.50
C ASP A 56 -17.44 5.68 -3.48
N LYS A 57 -16.35 6.11 -2.84
CA LYS A 57 -15.87 7.51 -2.84
C LYS A 57 -14.83 7.76 -3.92
N ASN A 58 -14.57 6.78 -4.79
CA ASN A 58 -13.51 6.81 -5.79
C ASN A 58 -12.10 6.99 -5.17
N LEU A 59 -11.90 6.43 -3.97
CA LEU A 59 -10.59 6.38 -3.31
C LEU A 59 -10.04 4.96 -3.34
N ALA A 60 -8.74 4.83 -3.58
CA ALA A 60 -8.10 3.52 -3.62
C ALA A 60 -8.00 2.91 -2.21
N TYR A 61 -8.08 1.59 -2.13
CA TYR A 61 -7.86 0.82 -0.90
C TYR A 61 -7.12 -0.48 -1.21
N VAL A 62 -6.46 -1.04 -0.19
CA VAL A 62 -5.68 -2.30 -0.29
C VAL A 62 -6.58 -3.49 0.07
N LEU A 63 -6.58 -4.51 -0.78
CA LEU A 63 -7.29 -5.77 -0.56
C LEU A 63 -6.58 -6.69 0.44
N ASP A 64 -7.23 -7.78 0.85
CA ASP A 64 -6.65 -8.78 1.77
C ASP A 64 -5.62 -9.71 1.12
N ASP A 65 -5.80 -10.06 -0.16
CA ASP A 65 -4.96 -11.03 -0.85
C ASP A 65 -3.73 -10.39 -1.53
N VAL A 66 -2.95 -9.66 -0.74
CA VAL A 66 -1.71 -8.99 -1.18
C VAL A 66 -0.56 -9.95 -1.46
N GLU A 67 -0.67 -11.21 -1.07
CA GLU A 67 0.33 -12.25 -1.33
C GLU A 67 0.26 -12.78 -2.76
N SER A 68 -0.91 -12.68 -3.41
CA SER A 68 -1.14 -13.21 -4.76
C SER A 68 -0.43 -12.41 -5.87
N THR A 69 0.20 -11.29 -5.53
CA THR A 69 0.87 -10.36 -6.45
C THR A 69 2.34 -10.23 -6.06
N ASP A 70 3.22 -10.25 -7.07
CA ASP A 70 4.66 -10.12 -6.89
C ASP A 70 5.08 -8.69 -6.49
N GLU A 71 6.28 -8.56 -5.92
CA GLU A 71 6.76 -7.29 -5.38
C GLU A 71 7.01 -6.23 -6.44
N GLU A 72 7.40 -6.64 -7.64
CA GLU A 72 7.69 -5.73 -8.75
C GLU A 72 6.39 -5.09 -9.24
N THR A 73 5.32 -5.87 -9.40
CA THR A 73 3.98 -5.38 -9.76
C THR A 73 3.42 -4.43 -8.69
N ILE A 74 3.60 -4.73 -7.40
CA ILE A 74 3.21 -3.82 -6.30
C ILE A 74 4.00 -2.51 -6.36
N HIS A 75 5.31 -2.59 -6.60
CA HIS A 75 6.16 -1.41 -6.71
C HIS A 75 5.78 -0.55 -7.91
N LEU A 76 5.56 -1.16 -9.06
CA LEU A 76 5.13 -0.48 -10.28
C LEU A 76 3.76 0.21 -10.09
N ALA A 77 2.83 -0.42 -9.36
CA ALA A 77 1.55 0.19 -9.05
C ALA A 77 1.69 1.43 -8.16
N ALA A 78 2.64 1.41 -7.22
CA ALA A 78 2.96 2.57 -6.40
C ALA A 78 3.60 3.70 -7.22
N GLU A 79 4.52 3.38 -8.13
CA GLU A 79 5.15 4.33 -9.07
C GLU A 79 4.13 4.94 -10.05
N ALA A 80 3.13 4.17 -10.46
CA ALA A 80 2.07 4.63 -11.35
C ALA A 80 1.11 5.65 -10.70
N CYS A 81 1.18 5.83 -9.37
CA CYS A 81 0.38 6.82 -8.68
C CYS A 81 0.89 8.25 -8.99
N PRO A 82 0.14 9.09 -9.70
CA PRO A 82 0.64 10.40 -10.16
C PRO A 82 0.88 11.40 -9.02
N VAL A 83 0.36 11.13 -7.83
CA VAL A 83 0.47 11.96 -6.62
C VAL A 83 1.22 11.24 -5.49
N LEU A 84 1.84 10.09 -5.78
CA LEU A 84 2.66 9.30 -4.85
C LEU A 84 1.94 8.93 -3.53
N ALA A 85 0.62 8.77 -3.57
CA ALA A 85 -0.21 8.43 -2.41
C ALA A 85 -0.11 6.94 -1.99
N ILE A 86 0.73 6.14 -2.64
CA ILE A 86 0.96 4.74 -2.26
C ILE A 86 2.34 4.65 -1.62
N HIS A 87 2.37 4.21 -0.37
CA HIS A 87 3.58 4.08 0.41
C HIS A 87 3.88 2.60 0.66
N LEU A 88 5.13 2.21 0.42
CA LEU A 88 5.62 0.85 0.62
C LEU A 88 6.68 0.85 1.72
N TYR A 89 6.60 -0.10 2.64
CA TYR A 89 7.52 -0.20 3.78
C TYR A 89 8.10 -1.60 3.92
N ASP A 90 9.31 -1.69 4.46
CA ASP A 90 9.94 -2.96 4.84
C ASP A 90 9.44 -3.48 6.20
N LYS A 91 10.00 -4.60 6.66
CA LYS A 91 9.65 -5.22 7.96
C LYS A 91 9.94 -4.32 9.15
N ASP A 92 10.96 -3.47 9.04
CA ASP A 92 11.47 -2.65 10.14
C ASP A 92 10.72 -1.30 10.22
N GLY A 93 9.82 -1.05 9.25
CA GLY A 93 9.03 0.17 9.14
C GLY A 93 9.71 1.25 8.29
N ASN A 94 10.83 0.95 7.63
CA ASN A 94 11.49 1.91 6.75
C ASN A 94 10.70 2.04 5.45
N LYS A 95 10.54 3.28 4.97
CA LYS A 95 9.86 3.57 3.71
C LYS A 95 10.74 3.15 2.53
N ILE A 96 10.24 2.23 1.73
CA ILE A 96 10.83 1.79 0.46
C ILE A 96 10.44 2.76 -0.65
N PHE A 97 9.17 3.18 -0.66
CA PHE A 97 8.60 4.07 -1.66
C PHE A 97 7.51 4.98 -1.05
N PRO A 98 7.34 6.22 -1.53
CA PRO A 98 8.26 6.95 -2.41
C PRO A 98 9.59 7.18 -1.70
N LYS A 99 10.68 7.20 -2.47
CA LYS A 99 11.98 7.62 -1.94
C LYS A 99 11.92 9.11 -1.70
N GLU A 100 12.25 9.57 -0.50
CA GLU A 100 12.47 10.99 -0.25
C GLU A 100 13.54 11.47 -1.24
N SER A 101 13.22 12.52 -2.02
CA SER A 101 14.19 13.14 -2.91
C SER A 101 15.28 13.76 -2.05
N ILE A 102 16.47 13.16 -2.11
CA ILE A 102 17.71 13.71 -1.53
C ILE A 102 18.17 14.88 -2.40
#